data_AF-A0A2W5YYI6-F1
#
_entry.id   AF-A0A2W5YYI6-F1
#
_cell.length_a   1.000
_cell.length_b   1.000
_cell.length_c   1.000
_cell.angle_alpha   90.00
_cell.angle_beta   90.00
_cell.angle_gamma   90.00
#
_symmetry.space_group_name_H-M   'P 1'
#
loop_
_entity.id
_entity.type
_entity.pdbx_description
1 polymer ?
#
loop_
_entity_poly.entity_id
_entity_poly.type
_entity_poly.pdbx_seq_one_letter_code
_entity_poly.pdbx_strand_id
1 'polypeptide(L)'
;MIGCNWDTASVVYRKSAPANFLAVPVFLSSGKSDTIATPAHNEEVRNSLRATGFQKVESFRWRARGLSAACERGAALVRRAERE
;
A
#
# COMPACT_ATOMS: atom_id res chain seq x y z
N MET A 1 -11.69 -7.91 -13.40
CA MET A 1 -10.37 -7.93 -14.04
C MET A 1 -9.38 -7.41 -13.01
N ILE A 2 -8.50 -8.26 -12.46
CA ILE A 2 -7.50 -7.85 -11.46
C ILE A 2 -6.29 -7.30 -12.22
N GLY A 3 -5.97 -6.00 -12.03
CA GLY A 3 -4.86 -5.31 -12.69
C GLY A 3 -3.79 -4.82 -11.70
N CYS A 4 -2.77 -4.12 -12.22
CA CYS A 4 -1.80 -3.41 -11.36
C CYS A 4 -2.52 -2.34 -10.53
N ASN A 5 -2.09 -2.16 -9.27
CA ASN A 5 -2.62 -1.17 -8.33
C ASN A 5 -4.14 -1.21 -8.13
N TRP A 6 -4.70 -2.40 -7.87
CA TRP A 6 -6.12 -2.55 -7.54
C TRP A 6 -6.35 -2.78 -6.05
N ASP A 7 -7.32 -2.08 -5.47
CA ASP A 7 -7.68 -2.22 -4.05
C ASP A 7 -8.50 -3.49 -3.80
N THR A 8 -7.82 -4.63 -3.82
CA THR A 8 -8.44 -5.93 -3.56
C THR A 8 -8.73 -6.13 -2.07
N ALA A 9 -7.95 -5.48 -1.19
CA ALA A 9 -8.12 -5.60 0.25
C ALA A 9 -9.48 -5.07 0.70
N SER A 10 -9.91 -3.91 0.19
CA SER A 10 -11.25 -3.39 0.48
C SER A 10 -12.37 -4.29 -0.06
N VAL A 11 -12.19 -4.90 -1.23
CA VAL A 11 -13.17 -5.83 -1.80
C VAL A 11 -13.32 -7.07 -0.93
N VAL A 12 -12.20 -7.64 -0.47
CA VAL A 12 -12.20 -8.81 0.41
C VAL A 12 -12.83 -8.47 1.75
N TYR A 13 -12.47 -7.33 2.35
CA TYR A 13 -13.05 -6.89 3.61
C TYR A 13 -14.58 -6.80 3.53
N ARG A 14 -15.13 -6.23 2.45
CA ARG A 14 -16.59 -6.14 2.27
C ARG A 14 -17.28 -7.49 2.07
N LYS A 15 -16.55 -8.51 1.62
CA LYS A 15 -17.12 -9.85 1.36
C LYS A 15 -17.06 -10.76 2.57
N SER A 16 -15.94 -10.78 3.29
CA SER A 16 -15.72 -11.72 4.40
C SER A 16 -15.61 -11.06 5.77
N ALA A 17 -15.52 -9.73 5.83
CA ALA A 17 -15.37 -8.92 7.05
C ALA A 17 -14.50 -9.58 8.15
N PRO A 18 -13.26 -9.99 7.85
CA PRO A 18 -12.44 -10.68 8.82
C PRO A 18 -12.15 -9.78 10.02
N ALA A 19 -12.21 -10.37 11.22
CA ALA A 19 -11.96 -9.64 12.46
C ALA A 19 -10.56 -9.00 12.44
N ASN A 20 -10.46 -7.77 12.94
CA ASN A 20 -9.22 -6.99 13.04
C ASN A 20 -8.50 -6.68 11.71
N PHE A 21 -9.09 -6.99 10.56
CA PHE A 21 -8.43 -6.79 9.27
C PHE A 21 -8.12 -5.32 8.96
N LEU A 22 -8.99 -4.40 9.40
CA LEU A 22 -8.79 -2.95 9.23
C LEU A 22 -7.64 -2.38 10.07
N ALA A 23 -7.20 -3.11 11.11
CA ALA A 23 -6.07 -2.70 11.95
C ALA A 23 -4.71 -3.12 11.35
N VAL A 24 -4.72 -4.00 10.34
CA VAL A 24 -3.49 -4.47 9.67
C VAL A 24 -2.82 -3.29 8.96
N PRO A 25 -1.53 -3.01 9.25
CA PRO A 25 -0.78 -2.00 8.53
C PRO A 25 -0.64 -2.33 7.04
N VAL A 26 -1.00 -1.37 6.18
CA VAL A 26 -0.86 -1.47 4.73
C VAL A 26 0.20 -0.47 4.25
N PHE A 27 1.19 -0.98 3.52
CA PHE A 27 2.30 -0.22 2.98
C PHE A 27 2.23 -0.21 1.45
N LEU A 28 2.03 0.96 0.87
CA LEU A 28 1.98 1.17 -0.57
C LEU A 28 3.29 1.77 -1.07
N SER A 29 3.85 1.15 -2.10
CA SER A 29 5.06 1.65 -2.75
C SER A 29 4.79 2.02 -4.20
N SER A 30 5.38 3.13 -4.67
CA SER A 30 5.34 3.50 -6.09
C SER A 30 6.65 4.12 -6.56
N GLY A 31 7.02 3.88 -7.82
CA GLY A 31 8.14 4.55 -8.46
C GLY A 31 7.76 5.96 -8.89
N LYS A 32 8.57 6.98 -8.59
CA LYS A 32 8.28 8.39 -8.95
C LYS A 32 8.11 8.64 -10.45
N SER A 33 8.69 7.78 -11.28
CA SER A 33 8.65 7.85 -12.74
C SER A 33 7.99 6.61 -13.35
N ASP A 34 7.22 5.87 -12.56
CA ASP A 34 6.47 4.72 -13.04
C ASP A 34 5.35 5.19 -13.98
N THR A 35 5.39 4.73 -15.23
CA THR A 35 4.39 5.04 -16.25
C THR A 35 3.31 3.97 -16.39
N ILE A 36 3.49 2.80 -15.75
CA ILE A 36 2.55 1.67 -15.80
C ILE A 36 1.62 1.74 -14.58
N ALA A 37 2.21 1.71 -13.39
CA ALA A 37 1.52 1.77 -12.11
C ALA A 37 1.74 3.16 -11.51
N THR A 38 1.16 4.16 -12.16
CA THR A 38 1.52 5.56 -11.93
C THR A 38 1.36 5.95 -10.45
N PRO A 39 2.14 6.94 -9.99
CA PRO A 39 1.98 7.42 -8.62
C PRO A 39 0.58 7.97 -8.33
N ALA A 40 -0.17 8.43 -9.34
CA ALA A 40 -1.57 8.84 -9.17
C ALA A 40 -2.46 7.62 -8.83
N HIS A 41 -2.30 6.50 -9.55
CA HIS A 41 -3.00 5.25 -9.24
C HIS A 41 -2.69 4.75 -7.81
N ASN A 42 -1.45 4.91 -7.35
CA ASN A 42 -1.08 4.53 -5.98
C ASN A 42 -1.84 5.35 -4.92
N GLU A 43 -2.06 6.64 -5.18
CA GLU A 43 -2.85 7.53 -4.32
C GLU A 43 -4.32 7.13 -4.31
N GLU A 44 -4.87 6.76 -5.46
CA GLU A 44 -6.26 6.29 -5.57
C GLU A 44 -6.49 5.03 -4.72
N VAL A 45 -5.58 4.05 -4.78
CA VAL A 45 -5.62 2.86 -3.92
C VAL A 45 -5.53 3.26 -2.45
N ARG A 46 -4.61 4.16 -2.08
CA ARG A 46 -4.47 4.62 -0.70
C ARG A 46 -5.77 5.24 -0.18
N ASN A 47 -6.39 6.10 -1.00
CA ASN A 47 -7.61 6.78 -0.64
C ASN A 47 -8.78 5.79 -0.53
N SER A 48 -8.85 4.79 -1.41
CA SER A 48 -9.84 3.72 -1.34
C SER A 48 -9.71 2.89 -0.04
N LEU A 49 -8.50 2.50 0.34
CA LEU A 49 -8.24 1.79 1.59
C LEU A 49 -8.67 2.62 2.81
N ARG A 50 -8.29 3.90 2.84
CA ARG A 50 -8.69 4.81 3.93
C ARG A 50 -10.21 4.99 3.99
N ALA A 51 -10.88 5.13 2.84
CA ALA A 51 -12.33 5.24 2.78
C ALA A 51 -13.05 3.97 3.25
N THR A 52 -12.44 2.79 3.09
CA THR A 52 -12.96 1.53 3.64
C THR A 52 -12.75 1.40 5.16
N GLY A 53 -11.88 2.22 5.76
CA GLY A 53 -11.64 2.25 7.20
C GLY A 53 -10.34 1.60 7.66
N PHE A 54 -9.41 1.30 6.74
CA PHE A 54 -8.06 0.86 7.14
C PHE A 54 -7.38 1.96 7.96
N GLN A 55 -6.91 1.58 9.14
CA GLN A 55 -6.45 2.54 10.15
C GLN A 55 -5.01 3.00 9.89
N LYS A 56 -4.17 2.11 9.35
CA LYS A 56 -2.73 2.31 9.16
C LYS A 56 -2.39 2.11 7.68
N VAL A 57 -2.43 3.18 6.88
CA VAL A 57 -2.12 3.14 5.44
C VAL A 57 -1.04 4.15 5.10
N GLU A 58 0.16 3.65 4.82
CA GLU A 58 1.33 4.47 4.50
C GLU A 58 1.71 4.32 3.03
N SER A 59 2.06 5.43 2.38
CA SER A 59 2.49 5.44 0.97
C SER A 59 3.86 6.08 0.81
N PHE A 60 4.76 5.43 0.07
CA PHE A 60 6.11 5.95 -0.19
C PHE A 60 6.49 5.87 -1.66
N ARG A 61 7.28 6.87 -2.07
CA ARG A 61 7.71 7.04 -3.46
C ARG A 61 9.22 6.95 -3.58
N TRP A 62 9.72 6.06 -4.42
CA TRP A 62 11.15 5.89 -4.65
C TRP A 62 11.57 6.42 -6.03
N ARG A 63 12.78 6.99 -6.13
CA ARG A 63 13.38 7.39 -7.42
C ARG A 63 13.98 6.15 -8.08
N ALA A 64 13.83 6.05 -9.40
CA ALA A 64 14.07 4.85 -10.21
C ALA A 64 15.47 4.20 -10.13
N ARG A 65 16.47 4.80 -9.46
CA ARG A 65 17.84 4.29 -9.44
C ARG A 65 18.14 3.30 -8.30
N GLY A 66 17.25 2.32 -8.07
CA GLY A 66 17.59 1.19 -7.19
C GLY A 66 16.39 0.55 -6.49
N LEU A 67 15.85 -0.51 -7.11
CA LEU A 67 14.79 -1.34 -6.52
C LEU A 67 15.20 -1.92 -5.16
N SER A 68 16.49 -2.27 -4.99
CA SER A 68 17.06 -2.78 -3.73
C SER A 68 16.89 -1.79 -2.57
N ALA A 69 17.28 -0.53 -2.77
CA ALA A 69 17.17 0.50 -1.74
C ALA A 69 15.70 0.87 -1.43
N ALA A 70 14.78 0.71 -2.39
CA ALA A 70 13.35 0.87 -2.14
C ALA A 70 12.80 -0.26 -1.27
N CYS A 71 13.21 -1.51 -1.55
CA CYS A 71 12.85 -2.69 -0.78
C CYS A 71 13.38 -2.62 0.66
N GLU A 72 14.63 -2.21 0.84
CA GLU A 72 15.26 -2.05 2.17
C GLU A 72 14.56 -0.98 3.02
N ARG A 73 14.18 0.15 2.43
CA ARG A 73 13.40 1.20 3.12
C ARG A 73 12.01 0.72 3.49
N GLY A 74 11.35 -0.04 2.60
CA GLY A 74 10.07 -0.69 2.91
C GLY A 74 10.21 -1.66 4.10
N ALA A 75 11.21 -2.54 4.06
CA ALA A 75 11.48 -3.47 5.15
C ALA A 75 11.89 -2.78 6.46
N ALA A 76 12.58 -1.64 6.41
CA ALA A 76 12.90 -0.86 7.60
C ALA A 76 11.65 -0.21 8.22
N LEU A 77 10.70 0.24 7.40
CA LEU A 77 9.43 0.79 7.87
C LEU A 77 8.52 -0.29 8.46
N VAL A 78 8.43 -1.46 7.83
CA VAL A 78 7.69 -2.61 8.40
C VAL A 78 8.27 -2.98 9.76
N ARG A 79 9.60 -3.15 9.86
CA ARG A 79 10.28 -3.45 11.12
C ARG A 79 10.13 -2.35 12.19
N ARG A 80 9.85 -1.11 11.80
CA ARG A 80 9.56 -0.02 12.74
C ARG A 80 8.11 -0.12 13.23
N ALA A 81 7.17 -0.35 12.33
CA ALA A 81 5.76 -0.48 12.66
C ALA A 81 5.43 -1.74 13.49
N GLU A 82 6.26 -2.78 13.42
CA GLU A 82 6.15 -3.97 14.28
C GLU A 82 6.61 -3.74 15.74
N ARG A 83 7.26 -2.60 16.03
CA ARG A 83 7.74 -2.26 17.38
C ARG A 83 6.83 -1.29 18.15
N GLU A 84 5.73 -0.86 17.54
CA GLU A 84 4.72 0.08 18.09
C GLU A 84 3.37 -0.60 18.27
#